data_AF-A0A061AL94-F1
#
_entry.id   AF-A0A061AL94-F1
#
_cell.length_a   1.000
_cell.length_b   1.000
_cell.length_c   1.000
_cell.angle_alpha   90.00
_cell.angle_beta   90.00
_cell.angle_gamma   90.00
#
_symmetry.space_group_name_H-M   'P 1'
#
loop_
_entity.id
_entity.type
_entity.pdbx_description
1 polymer ?
#
loop_
_entity_poly.entity_id
_entity_poly.type
_entity_poly.pdbx_seq_one_letter_code
_entity_poly.pdbx_strand_id
1 'polypeptide(L)' 'MSASGRKAVEAMCEAVLKQLKTAKGFVTSKALFHTLKSADKTCQREVFDEAINELSKKESIARSGDRIRFQTEA' A
#
# COMPACT_ATOMS: atom_id res chain seq x y z
N MET A 1 12.55 -8.63 12.54
CA MET A 1 11.21 -8.03 12.70
C MET A 1 10.45 -8.75 13.80
N SER A 2 9.94 -8.01 14.80
CA SER A 2 9.05 -8.54 15.85
C SER A 2 7.69 -8.94 15.27
N ALA A 3 6.96 -9.82 15.96
CA ALA A 3 5.63 -10.28 15.54
C ALA A 3 4.63 -9.13 15.35
N SER A 4 4.78 -8.03 16.08
CA SER A 4 3.94 -6.83 15.98
C SER A 4 4.19 -6.02 14.71
N GLY A 5 5.44 -5.92 14.25
CA GLY A 5 5.78 -5.21 13.01
C GLY A 5 5.21 -5.91 11.77
N ARG A 6 5.26 -7.24 11.75
CA ARG A 6 4.73 -8.04 10.63
C ARG A 6 3.21 -7.88 10.47
N LYS A 7 2.47 -7.89 11.58
CA LYS A 7 1.01 -7.64 11.57
C LYS A 7 0.66 -6.23 11.09
N ALA A 8 1.47 -5.22 11.45
CA ALA A 8 1.25 -3.85 10.99
C ALA A 8 1.44 -3.73 9.46
N VAL A 9 2.46 -4.39 8.91
CA VAL A 9 2.70 -4.44 7.45
C VAL A 9 1.58 -5.18 6.73
N GLU A 10 1.11 -6.32 7.26
CA GLU A 10 -0.02 -7.08 6.69
C GLU A 10 -1.30 -6.24 6.65
N ALA A 11 -1.67 -5.59 7.76
CA ALA A 11 -2.83 -4.70 7.81
C ALA A 11 -2.70 -3.51 6.83
N MET A 12 -1.49 -2.97 6.69
CA MET A 12 -1.20 -1.91 5.72
C MET A 12 -1.33 -2.40 4.28
N CYS A 13 -0.86 -3.61 3.96
CA CYS A 13 -1.03 -4.22 2.65
C CYS A 13 -2.53 -4.31 2.27
N GLU A 14 -3.37 -4.78 3.19
CA GLU A 14 -4.82 -4.85 2.97
C GLU A 14 -5.45 -3.48 2.74
N ALA A 15 -5.07 -2.48 3.55
CA ALA A 15 -5.58 -1.12 3.43
C ALA A 15 -5.17 -0.47 2.09
N VAL A 16 -3.91 -0.65 1.68
CA VAL A 16 -3.40 -0.21 0.38
C VAL A 16 -4.20 -0.86 -0.76
N LEU A 17 -4.36 -2.18 -0.73
CA LEU A 17 -5.08 -2.90 -1.79
C LEU A 17 -6.54 -2.47 -1.86
N LYS A 18 -7.21 -2.29 -0.72
CA LYS A 18 -8.58 -1.80 -0.67
C LYS A 18 -8.71 -0.42 -1.32
N GLN A 19 -7.77 0.48 -1.03
CA GLN A 19 -7.78 1.82 -1.61
C GLN A 19 -7.41 1.83 -3.10
N LEU A 20 -6.49 0.96 -3.53
CA LEU A 20 -6.13 0.84 -4.94
C LEU A 20 -7.22 0.16 -5.78
N LYS A 21 -8.00 -0.75 -5.20
CA LYS A 21 -9.16 -1.38 -5.85
C LYS A 21 -10.28 -0.38 -6.10
N THR A 22 -10.46 0.61 -5.23
CA THR A 22 -11.45 1.68 -5.41
C THR A 22 -10.93 2.79 -6.32
N ALA A 23 -9.62 3.03 -6.34
CA ALA A 23 -8.99 3.97 -7.24
C ALA A 23 -9.02 3.46 -8.69
N LYS A 24 -9.74 4.16 -9.58
CA LYS A 24 -9.69 3.87 -11.02
C LYS A 24 -8.37 4.35 -11.61
N GLY A 25 -7.41 3.43 -11.74
CA GLY A 25 -6.13 3.67 -12.43
C GLY A 25 -4.96 3.89 -11.48
N PHE A 26 -4.00 4.72 -11.92
CA PHE A 26 -2.80 5.00 -11.13
C PHE A 26 -3.03 6.16 -10.16
N VAL A 27 -2.55 5.99 -8.94
CA VAL A 27 -2.46 7.03 -7.91
C VAL A 27 -1.00 7.27 -7.53
N THR A 28 -0.65 8.48 -7.13
CA THR A 28 0.70 8.73 -6.63
C THR A 28 0.87 8.11 -5.25
N SER A 29 2.06 7.58 -4.97
CA SER A 29 2.44 7.01 -3.67
C SER A 29 2.19 8.00 -2.53
N LYS A 30 2.47 9.29 -2.77
CA LYS A 30 2.21 10.37 -1.81
C LYS A 30 0.71 10.52 -1.50
N ALA A 31 -0.15 10.58 -2.54
CA ALA A 31 -1.59 10.72 -2.33
C ALA A 31 -2.17 9.49 -1.61
N LEU A 32 -1.71 8.30 -1.98
CA LEU A 32 -2.12 7.04 -1.34
C LEU A 32 -1.74 7.04 0.16
N PHE A 33 -0.49 7.37 0.50
CA PHE A 33 -0.05 7.46 1.88
C PHE A 33 -0.85 8.50 2.68
N HIS A 34 -1.09 9.70 2.13
CA HIS A 34 -1.90 10.71 2.80
C HIS A 34 -3.33 10.25 3.04
N THR A 35 -3.92 9.51 2.09
CA THR A 35 -5.28 8.99 2.23
C THR A 35 -5.35 7.97 3.36
N LEU A 36 -4.40 7.03 3.40
CA LEU A 36 -4.31 6.03 4.46
C LEU A 36 -4.04 6.66 5.82
N LYS A 37 -3.11 7.63 5.89
CA LYS A 37 -2.79 8.35 7.14
C LYS A 37 -3.94 9.21 7.65
N SER A 38 -4.81 9.69 6.76
CA SER A 38 -6.00 10.43 7.15
C SER A 38 -7.08 9.50 7.72
N ALA A 39 -7.18 8.27 7.22
CA ALA A 39 -8.07 7.24 7.74
C ALA A 39 -7.56 6.63 9.06
N ASP A 40 -6.24 6.46 9.18
CA ASP A 40 -5.59 5.91 10.36
C ASP A 40 -4.30 6.68 10.70
N LYS A 41 -4.32 7.41 11.81
CA LYS A 41 -3.20 8.24 12.29
C LYS A 41 -1.99 7.42 12.73
N THR A 42 -2.14 6.11 12.95
CA THR A 42 -1.05 5.21 13.30
C THR A 42 -0.24 4.74 12.09
N CYS A 43 -0.67 5.08 10.87
CA CYS A 43 0.08 4.83 9.65
C CYS A 43 1.46 5.49 9.67
N GLN A 44 2.50 4.68 9.78
CA GLN A 44 3.89 5.10 9.66
C GLN A 44 4.39 4.94 8.23
N ARG A 45 5.28 5.85 7.81
CA ARG A 45 5.82 5.84 6.44
C ARG A 45 6.63 4.58 6.15
N GLU A 46 7.41 4.12 7.13
CA GLU A 46 8.23 2.91 7.03
C GLU A 46 7.37 1.67 6.76
N VAL A 47 6.29 1.49 7.53
CA VAL A 47 5.33 0.38 7.37
C VAL A 47 4.63 0.46 6.02
N PHE A 48 4.29 1.66 5.56
CA PHE A 48 3.70 1.86 4.23
C PHE A 48 4.68 1.49 3.11
N ASP A 49 5.91 1.98 3.16
CA ASP A 49 6.91 1.69 2.13
C ASP A 49 7.24 0.17 2.09
N GLU A 50 7.28 -0.48 3.26
CA GLU A 50 7.45 -1.94 3.35
C GLU A 50 6.26 -2.69 2.76
N ALA A 51 5.02 -2.27 3.05
CA ALA A 51 3.81 -2.84 2.45
C ALA A 51 3.79 -2.70 0.92
N ILE A 52 4.15 -1.53 0.38
CA ILE A 52 4.27 -1.34 -1.08
C ILE A 52 5.31 -2.29 -1.67
N ASN A 53 6.44 -2.50 -1.00
CA ASN A 53 7.47 -3.43 -1.48
C ASN A 53 6.98 -4.88 -1.43
N GLU A 54 6.25 -5.29 -0.39
CA GLU A 54 5.66 -6.63 -0.33
C GLU A 54 4.61 -6.86 -1.43
N LEU A 55 3.69 -5.91 -1.61
CA LEU A 55 2.65 -6.00 -2.63
C LEU A 55 3.25 -6.02 -4.05
N SER A 56 4.34 -5.28 -4.26
CA SER A 56 5.05 -5.30 -5.54
C SER A 56 5.73 -6.64 -5.80
N LYS A 57 6.25 -7.32 -4.76
CA LYS A 57 6.84 -8.67 -4.88
C LYS A 57 5.79 -9.74 -5.14
N LYS A 58 4.58 -9.55 -4.61
CA LYS A 58 3.41 -10.42 -4.83
C LYS A 58 2.66 -10.10 -6.12
N GLU A 59 3.20 -9.22 -6.97
CA GLU A 59 2.59 -8.76 -8.22
C GLU A 59 1.15 -8.23 -8.09
N SER A 60 0.73 -7.86 -6.88
CA SER A 60 -0.62 -7.37 -6.59
C SER A 60 -0.81 -5.90 -6.95
N ILE A 61 0.29 -5.19 -7.20
CA ILE A 61 0.32 -3.79 -7.62
C ILE A 61 1.36 -3.58 -8.71
N ALA A 62 1.09 -2.65 -9.62
CA ALA A 62 2.06 -2.18 -10.59
C ALA A 62 2.59 -0.79 -10.20
N ARG A 63 3.91 -0.62 -10.28
CA ARG A 63 4.60 0.66 -10.02
C ARG A 63 5.12 1.25 -11.34
N SER A 64 4.93 2.54 -11.52
CA SER A 64 5.49 3.32 -12.64
C SER A 64 5.99 4.65 -12.08
N GLY A 65 7.28 4.73 -11.78
CA GLY A 65 7.86 5.87 -11.05
C GLY A 65 7.25 6.01 -9.65
N ASP A 66 6.64 7.16 -9.38
CA ASP A 66 5.93 7.48 -8.14
C ASP A 66 4.47 7.00 -8.13
N ARG A 67 3.98 6.46 -9.25
CA ARG A 67 2.60 6.02 -9.42
C ARG A 67 2.43 4.54 -9.12
N ILE A 68 1.32 4.21 -8.50
CA ILE A 68 0.94 2.86 -8.07
C ILE A 68 -0.48 2.59 -8.55
N ARG A 69 -0.75 1.41 -9.09
CA ARG A 69 -2.11 0.94 -9.39
C ARG A 69 -2.32 -0.46 -8.88
N PHE A 70 -3.58 -0.83 -8.63
CA PHE A 70 -3.94 -2.22 -8.41
C PHE A 70 -3.66 -3.03 -9.69
N GLN A 71 -3.10 -4.22 -9.51
CA GLN A 71 -2.91 -5.19 -10.57
C GLN A 71 -3.80 -6.39 -10.22
N THR A 72 -4.88 -6.57 -10.97
CA THR A 72 -5.63 -7.82 -10.96
C THR A 72 -4.75 -8.90 -11.59
N GLU A 73 -4.60 -10.03 -10.91
CA GLU A 73 -4.18 -11.28 -11.57
C GLU A 73 -5.10 -11.48 -12.78
N ALA A 74 -4.48 -11.65 -13.96
CA ALA A 74 -5.16 -11.87 -15.23
C ALA A 74 -5.65 -13.33 -15.33
#